data_AF-A0A522TCV2-F1
#
_entry.id   AF-A0A522TCV2-F1
#
_cell.length_a   1.000
_cell.length_b   1.000
_cell.length_c   1.000
_cell.angle_alpha   90.00
_cell.angle_beta   90.00
_cell.angle_gamma   90.00
#
_symmetry.space_group_name_H-M   'P 1'
#
loop_
_entity.id
_entity.type
_entity.pdbx_description
1 polymer ?
#
loop_
_entity_poly.entity_id
_entity_poly.type
_entity_poly.pdbx_seq_one_letter_code
_entity_poly.pdbx_strand_id
1 'polypeptide(L)'
;MGMNIKNPEAHLLAQELAAATGESLTTAVTVALRERLERVRKRRRQRATVEEILAIGRRMAARVKEKPLDHDTLLYDEYGLPK
;
A
#
# COMPACT_ATOMS: atom_id res chain seq x y z
N MET A 1 -25.74 15.46 -3.62
CA MET A 1 -25.98 14.45 -2.57
C MET A 1 -25.35 14.95 -1.27
N GLY A 2 -26.03 14.78 -0.13
CA GLY A 2 -25.60 15.34 1.16
C GLY A 2 -25.01 14.29 2.10
N MET A 3 -23.94 14.63 2.80
CA MET A 3 -23.34 13.82 3.86
C MET A 3 -23.83 14.38 5.20
N ASN A 4 -24.50 13.57 6.02
CA ASN A 4 -24.94 13.97 7.36
C ASN A 4 -24.04 13.33 8.43
N ILE A 5 -23.23 14.14 9.10
CA ILE A 5 -22.38 13.72 10.21
C ILE A 5 -22.88 14.41 11.47
N LYS A 6 -23.55 13.65 12.36
CA LYS A 6 -24.02 14.14 13.66
C LYS A 6 -22.93 13.98 14.72
N ASN A 7 -21.83 14.70 14.56
CA ASN A 7 -20.75 14.74 15.53
C ASN A 7 -20.30 16.20 15.71
N PRO A 8 -20.39 16.77 16.94
CA PRO A 8 -20.04 18.17 17.19
C PRO A 8 -18.54 18.45 16.99
N GLU A 9 -17.66 17.51 17.35
CA GLU A 9 -16.21 17.64 17.14
C GLU A 9 -15.87 17.71 15.65
N ALA A 10 -16.49 16.85 14.83
CA ALA A 10 -16.28 16.88 13.37
C ALA A 10 -16.71 18.22 12.76
N HIS A 11 -17.77 18.84 13.29
CA HIS A 11 -18.22 20.15 12.84
C HIS A 11 -17.24 21.26 13.21
N LEU A 12 -16.73 21.25 14.46
CA LEU A 12 -15.73 22.21 14.92
C LEU A 12 -14.44 22.13 14.09
N LEU A 13 -13.92 20.91 13.91
CA LEU A 13 -12.72 20.68 13.08
C LEU A 13 -12.91 21.14 11.64
N ALA A 14 -14.10 20.93 11.06
CA ALA A 14 -14.41 21.42 9.72
C ALA A 14 -14.44 22.95 9.64
N GLN A 15 -15.00 23.62 10.66
CA GLN A 15 -15.03 25.08 10.73
C GLN A 15 -13.63 25.67 10.89
N GLU A 16 -12.82 25.12 11.80
CA GLU A 16 -11.43 25.54 12.01
C GLU A 16 -10.60 25.38 10.73
N LEU A 17 -10.74 24.24 10.05
CA LEU A 17 -10.04 23.99 8.80
C LEU A 17 -10.45 25.00 7.72
N ALA A 18 -11.75 25.24 7.54
CA ALA A 18 -12.27 26.19 6.57
C ALA A 18 -11.79 27.62 6.85
N ALA A 19 -11.78 28.03 8.13
CA ALA A 19 -11.27 29.34 8.54
C ALA A 19 -9.77 29.47 8.29
N ALA A 20 -8.99 28.42 8.57
CA ALA A 20 -7.55 28.41 8.37
C ALA A 20 -7.15 28.40 6.89
N THR A 21 -7.92 27.75 6.01
CA THR A 21 -7.62 27.67 4.58
C THR A 21 -8.30 28.76 3.74
N GLY A 22 -9.28 29.47 4.30
CA GLY A 22 -10.10 30.45 3.55
C GLY A 22 -11.06 29.78 2.56
N GLU A 23 -11.32 28.48 2.72
CA GLU A 23 -12.18 27.70 1.83
C GLU A 23 -13.61 27.56 2.39
N SER A 24 -14.54 27.13 1.55
CA SER A 24 -15.87 26.75 2.04
C SER A 24 -15.79 25.48 2.92
N LEU A 25 -16.70 25.34 3.87
CA LEU A 25 -16.79 24.14 4.74
C LEU A 25 -16.81 22.84 3.92
N THR A 26 -17.54 22.83 2.80
CA THR A 26 -17.62 21.68 1.90
C THR A 26 -16.29 21.41 1.20
N THR A 27 -15.61 22.45 0.73
CA THR A 27 -14.30 22.32 0.08
C THR A 27 -13.26 21.79 1.06
N ALA A 28 -13.14 22.41 2.24
CA ALA A 28 -12.19 22.05 3.28
C ALA A 28 -12.36 20.57 3.69
N VAL A 29 -13.60 20.13 3.95
CA VAL A 29 -13.89 18.73 4.30
C VAL A 29 -13.57 17.78 3.15
N THR A 30 -13.94 18.14 1.92
CA THR A 30 -13.70 17.30 0.74
C THR A 30 -12.20 17.10 0.50
N VAL A 31 -11.41 18.17 0.61
CA VAL A 31 -9.95 18.14 0.47
C VAL A 31 -9.33 17.30 1.59
N ALA A 32 -9.69 17.54 2.85
CA ALA A 32 -9.17 16.79 3.99
C ALA A 32 -9.44 15.28 3.89
N LEU A 33 -10.65 14.89 3.47
CA LEU A 33 -11.02 13.50 3.24
C LEU A 33 -10.20 12.89 2.10
N ARG A 34 -10.05 13.62 0.99
CA ARG A 34 -9.25 13.17 -0.18
C ARG A 34 -7.80 12.94 0.21
N GLU A 35 -7.17 13.89 0.91
CA GLU A 35 -5.80 13.74 1.38
C GLU A 35 -5.64 12.59 2.37
N ARG A 36 -6.57 12.43 3.32
CA ARG A 36 -6.52 11.32 4.28
C ARG A 36 -6.64 9.98 3.55
N LEU A 37 -7.53 9.88 2.58
CA LEU A 37 -7.70 8.68 1.76
C LEU A 37 -6.44 8.38 0.95
N GLU A 38 -5.81 9.40 0.36
CA GLU A 38 -4.55 9.25 -0.36
C GLU A 38 -3.43 8.76 0.56
N ARG A 39 -3.26 9.36 1.75
CA ARG A 39 -2.28 8.91 2.77
C ARG A 39 -2.50 7.44 3.16
N VAL A 40 -3.76 7.03 3.36
CA VAL A 40 -4.10 5.63 3.67
C VAL A 40 -3.80 4.70 2.49
N ARG A 41 -4.15 5.09 1.27
CA ARG A 41 -3.87 4.32 0.04
C ARG A 41 -2.37 4.17 -0.20
N LYS A 42 -1.58 5.23 -0.01
CA LYS A 42 -0.12 5.19 -0.14
C LYS A 42 0.51 4.24 0.88
N ARG A 43 0.08 4.28 2.14
CA ARG A 43 0.54 3.33 3.18
C ARG A 43 0.18 1.88 2.82
N ARG A 44 -1.00 1.64 2.25
CA ARG A 44 -1.39 0.30 1.77
C ARG A 44 -0.50 -0.16 0.61
N ARG A 45 -0.22 0.71 -0.37
CA ARG A 45 0.67 0.38 -1.52
C ARG A 45 2.13 0.14 -1.13
N GLN A 46 2.62 0.73 -0.05
CA GLN A 46 3.96 0.44 0.47
C GLN A 46 4.10 -1.01 0.94
N ARG A 47 2.99 -1.68 1.27
CA ARG A 47 2.98 -3.12 1.50
C ARG A 47 2.60 -3.80 0.19
N ALA A 48 3.53 -4.55 -0.39
CA ALA A 48 3.19 -5.39 -1.53
C ALA A 48 2.04 -6.32 -1.13
N THR A 49 0.96 -6.28 -1.90
CA THR A 49 -0.15 -7.21 -1.73
C THR A 49 0.31 -8.63 -2.05
N VAL A 50 -0.35 -9.64 -1.47
CA VAL A 50 -0.09 -11.05 -1.79
C VAL A 50 -0.19 -11.28 -3.30
N GLU A 51 -1.17 -10.64 -3.94
CA GLU A 51 -1.37 -10.72 -5.38
C GLU A 51 -0.19 -10.14 -6.18
N GLU A 52 0.36 -8.98 -5.77
CA GLU A 52 1.54 -8.39 -6.40
C GLU A 52 2.79 -9.27 -6.25
N ILE A 53 2.99 -9.86 -5.06
CA ILE A 53 4.10 -10.79 -4.80
C ILE A 53 3.98 -12.02 -5.70
N LEU A 54 2.79 -12.62 -5.77
CA LEU A 54 2.53 -13.77 -6.64
C LEU A 54 2.66 -13.40 -8.13
N ALA A 55 2.26 -12.19 -8.52
CA ALA A 55 2.43 -11.71 -9.89
C ALA A 55 3.92 -11.56 -10.25
N ILE A 56 4.77 -11.08 -9.33
CA ILE A 56 6.22 -11.07 -9.51
C ILE A 56 6.75 -12.50 -9.68
N GLY A 57 6.36 -13.41 -8.78
CA GLY A 57 6.76 -14.82 -8.83
C GLY A 57 6.41 -15.49 -10.15
N ARG A 58 5.17 -15.32 -10.63
CA ARG A 58 4.73 -15.84 -11.94
C ARG A 58 5.54 -15.26 -13.11
N ARG A 59 5.81 -13.95 -13.09
CA ARG A 59 6.62 -13.29 -14.14
C ARG A 59 8.07 -13.81 -14.16
N MET A 60 8.64 -14.12 -13.00
CA MET A 60 9.99 -14.70 -12.92
C MET A 60 9.98 -16.15 -13.38
N ALA A 61 9.05 -16.97 -12.88
CA ALA A 61 8.93 -18.37 -13.25
C ALA A 61 8.76 -18.57 -14.76
N ALA A 62 7.97 -17.71 -15.43
CA ALA A 62 7.80 -17.76 -16.89
C ALA A 62 9.08 -17.46 -17.70
N ARG A 63 10.10 -16.83 -17.09
CA ARG A 63 11.36 -16.50 -17.75
C ARG A 63 12.46 -17.53 -17.52
N VAL A 64 12.33 -18.37 -16.49
CA VAL A 64 13.30 -19.42 -16.18
C VAL A 64 13.06 -20.58 -17.12
N LYS A 65 14.02 -20.82 -18.03
CA LYS A 65 13.95 -21.92 -19.02
C LYS A 65 14.59 -23.21 -18.53
N GLU A 66 15.54 -23.10 -17.61
CA GLU A 66 16.31 -24.21 -17.08
C GLU A 66 15.62 -24.77 -15.83
N LYS A 67 15.77 -26.09 -15.60
CA LYS A 67 15.30 -26.67 -14.34
C LYS A 67 16.07 -26.02 -13.19
N PRO A 68 15.41 -25.78 -12.04
CA PRO A 68 16.12 -25.40 -10.83
C PRO A 68 17.24 -26.42 -10.59
N LEU A 69 18.48 -25.95 -10.52
CA LEU A 69 19.61 -26.76 -10.11
C LEU A 69 19.34 -27.24 -8.68
N ASP A 70 19.67 -28.48 -8.39
CA ASP A 70 19.76 -28.92 -7.02
C ASP A 70 20.98 -28.27 -6.38
N HIS A 71 20.73 -27.24 -5.58
CA HIS A 71 21.77 -26.43 -4.95
C HIS A 71 22.61 -27.28 -4.00
N ASP A 72 22.03 -28.34 -3.43
CA ASP A 72 22.73 -29.26 -2.55
C ASP A 72 23.85 -29.98 -3.32
N THR A 73 23.48 -30.71 -4.38
CA THR A 73 24.44 -31.40 -5.25
C THR A 73 25.48 -30.44 -5.89
N LEU A 74 25.07 -29.21 -6.19
CA LEU A 74 25.93 -28.21 -6.82
C LEU A 74 26.96 -27.61 -5.85
N LEU A 75 26.55 -27.27 -4.63
CA LEU A 75 27.36 -26.48 -3.70
C LEU A 75 28.05 -27.32 -2.63
N TYR A 76 27.54 -28.51 -2.34
CA TYR A 76 28.01 -29.35 -1.25
C TYR A 76 28.44 -30.74 -1.73
N ASP A 77 29.42 -31.32 -1.05
CA ASP A 77 29.82 -32.71 -1.21
C ASP A 77 28.94 -33.67 -0.41
N GLU A 78 29.22 -34.97 -0.51
CA GLU A 78 28.47 -36.02 0.19
C GLU A 78 28.55 -35.94 1.72
N TYR A 79 29.47 -35.14 2.26
CA TYR A 79 29.63 -34.85 3.69
C TYR A 79 29.00 -33.52 4.09
N GLY A 80 28.38 -32.79 3.15
CA GLY A 80 27.77 -31.49 3.38
C GLY A 80 28.77 -30.34 3.48
N LEU A 81 30.01 -30.53 3.02
CA LEU A 81 31.02 -29.49 2.98
C LEU A 81 30.95 -28.71 1.66
N PRO A 82 31.20 -27.39 1.68
CA PRO A 82 31.28 -26.60 0.46
C PRO A 82 32.34 -27.15 -0.50
N LYS A 83 31.95 -27.34 -1.76
CA LYS A 83 32.86 -27.66 -2.85
C LYS A 83 33.66 -26.45 -3.32
#